data_AF-A0AAD3NH48-F1
#
_entry.id   AF-A0AAD3NH48-F1
#
_cell.length_a   1.000
_cell.length_b   1.000
_cell.length_c   1.000
_cell.angle_alpha   90.00
_cell.angle_beta   90.00
_cell.angle_gamma   90.00
#
_symmetry.space_group_name_H-M   'P 1'
#
loop_
_entity.id
_entity.type
_entity.pdbx_description
1 polymer ?
#
loop_
_entity_poly.entity_id
_entity_poly.type
_entity_poly.pdbx_seq_one_letter_code
_entity_poly.pdbx_strand_id
1 'polypeptide(L)'
;LVQVIINTTHLEQSCHFLEEFISNITNVPPDTVNATKLYGTSTFKDARHAAEAEIYTSLNAKIDQFLQLADYDWLAVVQGGGTLTASDYLIDLIAFLKSTFSVFTNLPGTPIEHATLP
;
A
#
# COMPACT_ATOMS: atom_id res chain seq x y z
N LEU A 1 4.96 5.42 -3.62
CA LEU A 1 4.13 4.21 -3.85
C LEU A 1 2.64 4.48 -3.65
N VAL A 2 2.19 4.99 -2.49
CA VAL A 2 0.78 5.38 -2.24
C VAL A 2 0.21 6.28 -3.35
N GLN A 3 0.94 7.34 -3.72
CA GLN A 3 0.50 8.24 -4.79
C GLN A 3 0.46 7.56 -6.17
N VAL A 4 1.28 6.54 -6.40
CA VAL A 4 1.24 5.75 -7.64
C VAL A 4 -0.09 5.00 -7.72
N ILE A 5 -0.53 4.36 -6.63
CA ILE A 5 -1.83 3.68 -6.53
C ILE A 5 -3.00 4.64 -6.79
N ILE A 6 -2.95 5.83 -6.18
CA ILE A 6 -3.99 6.85 -6.38
C ILE A 6 -4.04 7.29 -7.85
N ASN A 7 -2.87 7.63 -8.41
CA ASN A 7 -2.78 8.11 -9.79
C ASN A 7 -3.19 7.03 -10.80
N THR A 8 -2.77 5.77 -10.61
CA THR A 8 -3.15 4.68 -11.52
C THR A 8 -4.64 4.37 -11.43
N THR A 9 -5.27 4.54 -10.26
CA THR A 9 -6.74 4.43 -10.12
C THR A 9 -7.46 5.52 -10.88
N HIS A 10 -7.01 6.77 -10.80
CA HIS A 10 -7.59 7.86 -11.59
C HIS A 10 -7.36 7.69 -13.10
N LEU A 11 -6.18 7.21 -13.50
CA LEU A 11 -5.89 6.90 -14.89
C LEU A 11 -6.75 5.75 -15.41
N GLU A 12 -6.98 4.70 -14.62
CA GLU A 12 -7.88 3.60 -14.94
C GLU A 12 -9.31 4.09 -15.19
N GLN A 13 -9.82 4.97 -14.32
CA GLN A 13 -11.13 5.61 -14.53
C GLN A 13 -11.16 6.49 -15.78
N SER A 14 -10.05 7.19 -16.05
CA SER A 14 -9.95 8.09 -17.20
C SER A 14 -9.87 7.35 -18.53
N CYS A 15 -9.40 6.09 -18.54
CA CYS A 15 -9.37 5.26 -19.74
C CYS A 15 -10.76 5.12 -20.37
N HIS A 16 -11.83 5.01 -19.58
CA HIS A 16 -13.18 4.88 -20.12
C HIS A 16 -13.58 6.08 -21.01
N PHE A 17 -13.26 7.30 -20.57
CA PHE A 17 -13.54 8.51 -21.37
C PHE A 17 -12.72 8.55 -22.67
N LEU A 18 -11.49 8.02 -22.63
CA LEU A 18 -10.65 7.93 -23.82
C LEU A 18 -11.21 6.88 -24.81
N GLU A 19 -11.68 5.74 -24.32
CA GLU A 19 -12.33 4.71 -25.14
C GLU A 19 -13.60 5.26 -25.81
N GLU A 20 -14.43 6.00 -25.06
CA GLU A 20 -15.62 6.67 -25.59
C GLU A 20 -15.27 7.71 -26.66
N PHE A 21 -14.24 8.53 -26.41
CA PHE A 21 -13.75 9.51 -27.37
C PHE A 21 -13.26 8.87 -28.68
N ILE A 22 -12.48 7.78 -28.59
CA ILE A 22 -12.01 7.04 -29.76
C ILE A 22 -13.18 6.41 -30.51
N SER A 23 -14.14 5.80 -29.80
CA SER A 23 -15.35 5.22 -30.40
C SER A 23 -16.14 6.28 -31.18
N ASN A 24 -16.33 7.46 -30.60
CA ASN A 24 -17.02 8.58 -31.23
C ASN A 24 -16.33 9.08 -32.51
N ILE A 25 -14.99 9.14 -32.53
CA ILE A 25 -14.24 9.57 -33.72
C ILE A 25 -14.21 8.49 -34.80
N THR A 26 -14.05 7.23 -34.41
CA THR A 26 -13.87 6.11 -35.34
C THR A 26 -15.17 5.51 -35.83
N ASN A 27 -16.30 5.85 -35.19
CA ASN A 27 -17.62 5.26 -35.43
C ASN A 27 -17.64 3.72 -35.24
N VAL A 28 -16.65 3.21 -34.49
CA VAL A 28 -16.55 1.80 -34.11
C VAL A 28 -17.25 1.61 -32.78
N PRO A 29 -18.21 0.68 -32.65
CA PRO A 29 -18.91 0.44 -31.40
C PRO A 29 -17.94 0.04 -30.27
N PRO A 30 -18.19 0.48 -29.03
CA PRO A 30 -17.34 0.15 -27.88
C PRO A 30 -17.31 -1.36 -27.57
N ASP A 31 -18.34 -2.12 -27.98
CA ASP A 31 -18.41 -3.57 -27.80
C ASP A 31 -17.48 -4.38 -28.73
N THR A 32 -16.77 -3.72 -29.64
CA THR A 32 -15.76 -4.39 -30.47
C THR A 32 -14.52 -4.66 -29.61
N VAL A 33 -14.52 -5.81 -28.93
CA VAL A 33 -13.59 -6.27 -27.88
C VAL A 33 -12.10 -6.00 -28.12
N ASN A 34 -11.68 -5.85 -29.39
CA ASN A 34 -10.29 -5.65 -29.79
C ASN A 34 -9.96 -4.27 -30.38
N ALA A 35 -10.95 -3.41 -30.68
CA ALA A 35 -10.71 -2.16 -31.41
C ALA A 35 -10.51 -0.96 -30.48
N THR A 36 -11.17 -0.96 -29.31
CA THR A 36 -11.26 0.23 -28.46
C THR A 36 -10.75 0.01 -27.04
N LYS A 37 -10.59 -1.25 -26.60
CA LYS A 37 -10.19 -1.56 -25.22
C LYS A 37 -8.73 -1.16 -24.98
N LEU A 38 -8.50 -0.16 -24.14
CA LEU A 38 -7.16 0.35 -23.87
C LEU A 38 -6.39 -0.68 -23.03
N TYR A 39 -5.29 -1.20 -23.57
CA TYR A 39 -4.31 -1.98 -22.80
C TYR A 39 -3.79 -1.22 -21.57
N GLY A 40 -3.89 0.11 -21.57
CA GLY A 40 -3.55 0.97 -20.43
C GLY A 40 -4.24 0.55 -19.13
N THR A 41 -5.51 0.13 -19.17
CA THR A 41 -6.24 -0.35 -17.98
C THR A 41 -5.54 -1.56 -17.34
N SER A 42 -5.01 -2.50 -18.12
CA SER A 42 -4.27 -3.65 -17.59
C SER A 42 -2.92 -3.22 -17.02
N THR A 43 -2.19 -2.38 -17.74
CA THR A 43 -0.88 -1.87 -17.29
C THR A 43 -0.98 -1.09 -15.98
N PHE A 44 -2.04 -0.30 -15.80
CA PHE A 44 -2.28 0.43 -14.55
C PHE A 44 -2.63 -0.49 -13.38
N LYS A 45 -3.34 -1.59 -13.63
CA LYS A 45 -3.58 -2.64 -12.62
C LYS A 45 -2.28 -3.31 -12.21
N ASP A 46 -1.42 -3.68 -13.17
CA ASP A 46 -0.12 -4.30 -12.88
C ASP A 46 0.78 -3.35 -12.08
N ALA A 47 0.83 -2.07 -12.47
CA ALA A 47 1.59 -1.05 -11.77
C ALA A 47 1.05 -0.79 -10.34
N ARG A 48 -0.28 -0.81 -10.17
CA ARG A 48 -0.90 -0.72 -8.84
C ARG A 48 -0.48 -1.89 -7.97
N HIS A 49 -0.57 -3.11 -8.49
CA HIS A 49 -0.25 -4.32 -7.74
C HIS A 49 1.23 -4.40 -7.36
N ALA A 50 2.12 -4.01 -8.27
CA ALA A 50 3.55 -3.89 -7.97
C ALA A 50 3.82 -2.87 -6.86
N ALA A 51 3.15 -1.71 -6.89
CA ALA A 51 3.29 -0.69 -5.85
C ALA A 51 2.76 -1.16 -4.48
N GLU A 52 1.65 -1.92 -4.46
CA GLU A 52 1.11 -2.53 -3.25
C GLU A 52 2.08 -3.54 -2.64
N ALA A 53 2.62 -4.45 -3.46
CA ALA A 53 3.61 -5.44 -3.02
C ALA A 53 4.87 -4.78 -2.44
N GLU A 54 5.38 -3.73 -3.10
CA GLU A 54 6.57 -3.00 -2.66
C GLU A 54 6.32 -2.25 -1.33
N ILE A 55 5.11 -1.70 -1.11
CA ILE A 55 4.73 -1.11 0.18
C ILE A 55 4.80 -2.17 1.28
N TYR A 56 4.25 -3.36 1.05
CA TYR A 56 4.26 -4.45 2.03
C TYR A 56 5.68 -4.92 2.34
N THR A 57 6.48 -5.20 1.31
CA THR A 57 7.89 -5.59 1.50
C THR A 57 8.67 -4.53 2.26
N SER A 58 8.51 -3.25 1.92
CA SER A 58 9.20 -2.15 2.60
C SER A 58 8.75 -1.97 4.04
N LEU A 59 7.45 -2.14 4.31
CA LEU A 59 6.90 -2.06 5.66
C LEU A 59 7.47 -3.17 6.56
N ASN A 60 7.41 -4.42 6.09
CA ASN A 60 7.94 -5.56 6.85
C ASN A 60 9.44 -5.44 7.09
N ALA A 61 10.22 -5.08 6.06
CA ALA A 61 11.65 -4.84 6.22
C ALA A 61 11.93 -3.75 7.29
N LYS A 62 11.07 -2.73 7.39
CA LYS A 62 11.22 -1.69 8.41
C LYS A 62 10.83 -2.17 9.81
N ILE A 63 9.78 -2.97 9.94
CA ILE A 63 9.40 -3.62 11.20
C ILE A 63 10.55 -4.49 11.70
N ASP A 64 11.14 -5.32 10.83
CA ASP A 64 12.27 -6.18 11.17
C ASP A 64 13.46 -5.37 11.67
N GLN A 65 13.76 -4.23 11.06
CA GLN A 65 14.82 -3.33 11.54
C GLN A 65 14.57 -2.83 12.98
N PHE A 66 13.33 -2.54 13.35
CA PHE A 66 13.01 -2.17 14.74
C PHE A 66 13.17 -3.37 15.67
N LEU A 67 12.69 -4.55 15.28
CA LEU A 67 12.76 -5.75 16.11
C LEU A 67 14.21 -6.21 16.35
N GLN A 68 15.12 -5.96 15.40
CA GLN A 68 16.55 -6.23 15.56
C GLN A 68 17.22 -5.38 16.66
N LEU A 69 16.59 -4.30 17.12
CA LEU A 69 17.07 -3.49 18.25
C LEU A 69 16.78 -4.11 19.62
N ALA A 70 16.07 -5.25 19.66
CA ALA A 70 15.80 -5.97 20.88
C ALA A 70 17.10 -6.47 21.53
N ASP A 71 17.50 -5.82 22.63
CA ASP A 71 18.62 -6.24 23.48
C ASP A 71 18.10 -6.64 24.85
N TYR A 72 17.56 -7.86 24.94
CA TYR A 72 17.01 -8.40 26.18
C TYR A 72 18.07 -9.19 26.94
N ASP A 73 18.51 -8.66 28.09
CA ASP A 73 19.27 -9.44 29.05
C ASP A 73 18.34 -10.36 29.84
N TRP A 74 18.11 -11.56 29.30
CA TRP A 74 17.27 -12.61 29.89
C TRP A 74 17.82 -13.15 31.23
N LEU A 75 19.08 -12.85 31.58
CA LEU A 75 19.70 -13.20 32.85
C LEU A 75 19.62 -12.08 33.89
N ALA A 76 19.15 -10.89 33.50
CA ALA A 76 19.04 -9.77 34.41
C ALA A 76 18.12 -10.11 35.58
N VAL A 77 18.66 -10.02 36.80
CA VAL A 77 17.85 -10.14 38.01
C VAL A 77 16.94 -8.92 38.07
N VAL A 78 15.64 -9.12 37.82
CA VAL A 78 14.63 -8.07 37.96
C VAL A 78 14.72 -7.49 39.36
N GLN A 79 15.20 -6.25 39.47
CA GLN A 79 15.18 -5.52 40.73
C GLN A 79 13.72 -5.24 41.06
N GLY A 80 13.18 -6.00 42.02
CA GLY A 80 11.79 -5.88 42.47
C GLY A 80 11.50 -4.45 42.90
N GLY A 81 10.74 -3.72 42.07
CA GLY A 81 10.33 -2.34 42.33
C GLY A 81 10.43 -1.39 41.13
N GLY A 82 11.09 -1.78 40.04
CA GLY A 82 11.18 -0.96 38.82
C GLY A 82 9.86 -0.91 38.03
N THR A 83 9.50 0.27 37.52
CA THR A 83 8.38 0.46 36.60
C THR A 83 8.56 -0.42 35.35
N LEU A 84 7.53 -1.19 34.99
CA LEU A 84 7.50 -1.93 33.73
C LEU A 84 7.35 -0.93 32.57
N THR A 85 8.48 -0.45 32.05
CA THR A 85 8.51 0.41 30.86
C THR A 85 8.64 -0.45 29.61
N ALA A 86 7.84 -0.15 28.58
CA ALA A 86 8.02 -0.77 27.27
C ALA A 86 9.39 -0.40 26.68
N SER A 87 10.00 -1.30 25.93
CA SER A 87 11.27 -1.06 25.25
C SER A 87 11.17 0.14 24.29
N ASP A 88 12.16 1.03 24.29
CA ASP A 88 12.13 2.25 23.47
C ASP A 88 11.90 1.96 21.98
N TYR A 89 12.51 0.90 21.45
CA TYR A 89 12.32 0.48 20.06
C TYR A 89 10.86 0.11 19.74
N LEU A 90 10.09 -0.41 20.71
CA LEU A 90 8.67 -0.73 20.54
C LEU A 90 7.82 0.53 20.53
N ILE A 91 8.16 1.53 21.33
CA ILE A 91 7.49 2.84 21.32
C ILE A 91 7.70 3.51 19.96
N ASP A 92 8.93 3.52 19.46
CA ASP A 92 9.27 4.09 18.16
C ASP A 92 8.62 3.30 17.00
N LEU A 93 8.59 1.96 17.08
CA LEU A 93 7.87 1.12 16.13
C LEU A 93 6.38 1.48 16.07
N ILE A 94 5.72 1.63 17.22
CA ILE A 94 4.31 2.02 17.28
C ILE A 94 4.10 3.41 16.69
N ALA A 95 4.97 4.37 16.99
CA ALA A 95 4.91 5.72 16.43
C ALA A 95 5.06 5.70 14.91
N PHE A 96 6.03 4.93 14.40
CA PHE A 96 6.24 4.71 12.97
C PHE A 96 5.01 4.09 12.29
N LEU A 97 4.43 3.02 12.85
CA LEU A 97 3.26 2.37 12.30
C LEU A 97 2.04 3.30 12.25
N LYS A 98 1.81 4.06 13.33
CA LYS A 98 0.74 5.08 13.38
C LYS A 98 0.92 6.13 12.29
N SER A 99 2.13 6.68 12.15
CA SER A 99 2.42 7.68 11.12
C SER A 99 2.26 7.11 9.71
N THR A 100 2.67 5.86 9.50
CA THR A 100 2.65 5.21 8.18
C THR A 100 1.22 4.86 7.77
N PHE A 101 0.43 4.25 8.65
CA PHE A 101 -0.96 3.91 8.35
C PHE A 101 -1.86 5.13 8.19
N SER A 102 -1.55 6.26 8.83
CA SER A 102 -2.24 7.53 8.56
C SER A 102 -2.09 8.01 7.11
N VAL A 103 -1.06 7.57 6.38
CA VAL A 103 -0.93 7.88 4.95
C VAL A 103 -1.82 6.97 4.12
N PHE A 104 -1.98 5.70 4.54
CA PHE A 104 -2.79 4.69 3.84
C PHE A 104 -4.29 4.90 3.96
N THR A 105 -4.78 5.67 4.94
CA THR A 105 -6.21 6.05 5.00
C THR A 105 -6.68 6.86 3.78
N ASN A 106 -5.76 7.36 2.95
CA ASN A 106 -6.07 8.06 1.71
C ASN A 106 -6.12 7.12 0.49
N LEU A 107 -5.88 5.81 0.65
CA LEU A 107 -5.98 4.85 -0.44
C LEU A 107 -7.46 4.53 -0.73
N PRO A 108 -7.85 4.45 -2.02
CA PRO A 108 -9.18 4.03 -2.40
C PRO A 108 -9.38 2.53 -2.13
N GLY A 109 -10.22 2.19 -1.15
CA GLY A 109 -10.47 0.81 -0.71
C GLY A 109 -10.79 0.76 0.79
N THR A 110 -11.34 -0.35 1.30
CA THR A 110 -11.58 -0.45 2.75
C THR A 110 -10.27 -0.74 3.49
N PRO A 111 -9.98 -0.06 4.63
CA PRO A 111 -8.73 -0.26 5.39
C PRO A 111 -8.50 -1.71 5.82
N ILE A 112 -9.58 -2.49 5.93
CA ILE A 112 -9.56 -3.88 6.37
C ILE A 112 -8.98 -4.78 5.27
N GLU A 113 -9.25 -4.53 3.99
CA GLU A 113 -8.62 -5.31 2.91
C GLU A 113 -7.10 -5.10 2.90
N HIS A 114 -6.61 -3.86 3.01
CA HIS A 114 -5.17 -3.58 2.98
C HIS A 114 -4.38 -4.07 4.20
N ALA A 115 -5.03 -4.27 5.35
CA ALA A 115 -4.41 -4.82 6.56
C ALA A 115 -4.46 -6.37 6.63
N THR A 116 -5.28 -7.03 5.80
CA THR A 116 -5.39 -8.50 5.72
C THR A 116 -5.01 -9.08 4.36
N LEU A 117 -4.26 -8.35 3.53
CA LEU A 117 -3.65 -8.95 2.34
C LEU A 117 -2.44 -9.81 2.77
N PRO A 118 -2.23 -10.96 2.11
CA PRO A 118 -1.69 -12.21 2.68
C PRO A 118 -0.36 -12.16 3.43
#